data_AF-A0A951GZL1-F1
#
_entry.id   AF-A0A951GZL1-F1
#
_cell.length_a   1.000
_cell.length_b   1.000
_cell.length_c   1.000
_cell.angle_alpha   90.00
_cell.angle_beta   90.00
_cell.angle_gamma   90.00
#
_symmetry.space_group_name_H-M   'P 1'
#
loop_
_entity.id
_entity.type
_entity.pdbx_description
1 polymer ?
#
loop_
_entity_poly.entity_id
_entity_poly.type
_entity_poly.pdbx_seq_one_letter_code
_entity_poly.pdbx_strand_id
1 'polypeptide(L)'
;MSAAPGSPRDGSLEPIHDLAHIGHAELLTPSPQESLRFFVELFGMEVEAREERSVFLRGWGDYQRYSLKLTESELPGLGHLAFRAW
;
A
#
# COMPACT_ATOMS: atom_id res chain seq x y z
N MET A 1 -12.15 46.45 32.36
CA MET A 1 -11.56 46.24 31.02
C MET A 1 -10.25 45.49 31.20
N SER A 2 -9.91 44.59 30.27
CA SER A 2 -8.70 43.72 30.21
C SER A 2 -8.83 42.38 30.93
N ALA A 3 -8.59 41.21 30.34
CA ALA A 3 -8.44 40.75 28.96
C ALA A 3 -8.74 39.23 28.96
N ALA A 4 -9.35 38.70 27.89
CA ALA A 4 -9.73 37.30 27.79
C ALA A 4 -8.51 36.35 27.75
N PRO A 5 -8.63 35.10 28.27
CA PRO A 5 -7.57 34.11 28.14
C PRO A 5 -7.29 33.85 26.65
N GLY A 6 -6.00 33.86 26.30
CA GLY A 6 -5.52 33.80 24.93
C GLY A 6 -6.03 32.57 24.19
N SER A 7 -6.62 32.82 23.02
CA SER A 7 -6.91 31.82 21.99
C SER A 7 -5.69 30.92 21.74
N PRO A 8 -5.87 29.59 21.57
CA PRO A 8 -4.77 28.74 21.15
C PRO A 8 -4.25 29.25 19.81
N ARG A 9 -2.97 29.62 19.78
CA ARG A 9 -2.28 30.03 18.56
C ARG A 9 -2.03 28.75 17.75
N ASP A 10 -2.52 28.74 16.51
CA ASP A 10 -2.03 27.94 15.39
C ASP A 10 -1.43 26.55 15.71
N GLY A 11 -2.27 25.51 15.58
CA GLY A 11 -2.01 24.38 14.69
C GLY A 11 -0.76 23.49 14.86
N SER A 12 0.10 23.69 15.85
CA SER A 12 1.31 22.88 16.03
C SER A 12 1.02 21.64 16.91
N LEU A 13 0.37 20.65 16.31
CA LEU A 13 0.51 19.27 16.78
C LEU A 13 1.93 18.80 16.41
N GLU A 14 2.64 18.19 17.37
CA GLU A 14 3.90 17.49 17.07
C GLU A 14 3.70 16.56 15.86
N PRO A 15 4.61 16.55 14.86
CA PRO A 15 4.47 15.67 13.72
C PRO A 15 4.39 14.20 14.15
N ILE A 16 3.40 13.47 13.64
CA ILE A 16 3.25 12.04 13.91
C ILE A 16 4.34 11.29 13.14
N HIS A 17 5.28 10.70 13.87
CA HIS A 17 6.40 9.92 13.33
C HIS A 17 6.18 8.41 13.34
N ASP A 18 4.94 7.98 13.62
CA ASP A 18 4.60 6.56 13.78
C ASP A 18 4.50 5.80 12.45
N LEU A 19 4.60 6.47 11.30
CA LEU A 19 4.58 5.82 9.98
C LEU A 19 6.02 5.54 9.52
N ALA A 20 6.35 4.27 9.34
CA ALA A 20 7.68 3.84 8.91
C ALA A 20 7.85 3.91 7.39
N HIS A 21 7.00 3.20 6.64
CA HIS A 21 7.07 3.14 5.17
C HIS A 21 5.78 2.54 4.56
N ILE A 22 5.67 2.58 3.23
CA ILE A 22 4.64 1.82 2.51
C ILE A 22 4.90 0.33 2.69
N GLY A 23 3.90 -0.41 3.16
CA GLY A 23 3.96 -1.86 3.34
C GLY A 23 3.68 -2.60 2.03
N HIS A 24 2.47 -2.47 1.51
CA HIS A 24 2.08 -3.06 0.22
C HIS A 24 0.97 -2.25 -0.46
N ALA A 25 0.78 -2.48 -1.75
CA ALA A 25 -0.38 -2.02 -2.49
C ALA A 25 -1.23 -3.21 -2.98
N GLU A 26 -2.54 -3.03 -3.03
CA GLU A 26 -3.45 -3.91 -3.76
C GLU A 26 -3.86 -3.27 -5.08
N LEU A 27 -3.58 -3.95 -6.20
CA LEU A 27 -4.03 -3.54 -7.52
C LEU A 27 -5.15 -4.45 -8.00
N LEU A 28 -6.22 -3.81 -8.47
CA LEU A 28 -7.37 -4.44 -9.09
C LEU A 28 -7.14 -4.53 -10.61
N THR A 29 -7.49 -5.67 -11.22
CA THR A 29 -7.30 -5.85 -12.67
C THR A 29 -8.40 -6.69 -13.32
N PRO A 30 -8.91 -6.28 -14.52
CA PRO A 30 -9.82 -7.09 -15.34
C PRO A 30 -9.13 -8.17 -16.16
N SER A 31 -7.79 -8.23 -16.13
CA SER A 31 -6.98 -9.19 -16.88
C SER A 31 -5.90 -9.79 -15.97
N PRO A 32 -6.29 -10.65 -15.00
CA PRO A 32 -5.39 -11.11 -13.94
C PRO A 32 -4.23 -11.95 -14.46
N GLN A 33 -4.42 -12.79 -15.49
CA GLN A 33 -3.34 -13.59 -16.06
C GLN A 33 -2.32 -12.72 -16.80
N GLU A 34 -2.77 -11.76 -17.61
CA GLU A 34 -1.91 -10.80 -18.33
C GLU A 34 -1.12 -9.94 -17.37
N SER A 35 -1.81 -9.40 -16.35
CA SER A 35 -1.20 -8.54 -15.33
C SER A 35 -0.17 -9.32 -14.51
N LEU A 36 -0.47 -10.57 -14.16
CA LEU A 36 0.48 -11.42 -13.45
C LEU A 36 1.73 -11.69 -14.28
N ARG A 37 1.57 -12.04 -15.58
CA ARG A 37 2.73 -12.22 -16.48
C ARG A 37 3.57 -10.97 -16.55
N PHE A 38 2.96 -9.80 -16.65
CA PHE A 38 3.68 -8.52 -16.64
C PHE A 38 4.57 -8.38 -15.38
N PHE A 39 4.02 -8.61 -14.18
CA PHE A 39 4.78 -8.47 -12.95
C PHE A 39 5.87 -9.54 -12.77
N VAL A 40 5.62 -10.77 -13.21
CA VAL A 40 6.59 -11.87 -13.07
C VAL A 40 7.67 -11.82 -14.15
N GLU A 41 7.28 -11.71 -15.41
CA GLU A 41 8.19 -11.88 -16.54
C GLU A 41 8.95 -10.59 -16.90
N LEU A 42 8.32 -9.42 -16.75
CA LEU A 42 8.97 -8.15 -17.07
C LEU A 42 9.57 -7.46 -15.84
N PHE A 43 8.85 -7.46 -14.72
CA PHE A 43 9.32 -6.86 -13.47
C PHE A 43 10.15 -7.81 -12.60
N GLY A 44 10.16 -9.11 -12.90
CA GLY A 44 10.95 -10.09 -12.16
C GLY A 44 10.44 -10.33 -10.73
N MET A 45 9.16 -10.05 -10.46
CA MET A 45 8.56 -10.36 -9.16
C MET A 45 8.29 -11.85 -9.01
N GLU A 46 8.33 -12.34 -7.78
CA GLU A 46 8.06 -13.73 -7.44
C GLU A 46 6.68 -13.87 -6.82
N VAL A 47 6.00 -14.98 -7.13
CA VAL A 47 4.72 -15.35 -6.50
C VAL A 47 5.00 -15.92 -5.12
N GLU A 48 4.56 -15.20 -4.09
CA GLU A 48 4.64 -15.63 -2.69
C GLU A 48 3.46 -16.52 -2.30
N ALA A 49 2.24 -16.13 -2.69
CA ALA A 49 1.02 -16.86 -2.34
C ALA A 49 -0.10 -16.62 -3.35
N ARG A 50 -1.12 -17.48 -3.31
CA ARG A 50 -2.37 -17.35 -4.05
C ARG A 50 -3.52 -17.65 -3.11
N GLU A 51 -4.52 -16.78 -3.09
CA GLU A 51 -5.71 -16.94 -2.24
C GLU A 51 -6.92 -16.35 -2.96
N GLU A 52 -8.00 -17.13 -3.05
CA GLU A 52 -9.22 -16.76 -3.76
C GLU A 52 -8.96 -16.20 -5.17
N ARG A 53 -9.19 -14.89 -5.35
CA ARG A 53 -9.05 -14.14 -6.59
C ARG A 53 -7.79 -13.26 -6.62
N SER A 54 -6.87 -13.50 -5.70
CA SER A 54 -5.69 -12.67 -5.47
C SER A 54 -4.39 -13.46 -5.56
N VAL A 55 -3.36 -12.82 -6.09
CA VAL A 55 -1.98 -13.30 -6.12
C VAL A 55 -1.11 -12.31 -5.37
N PHE A 56 -0.30 -12.81 -4.44
CA PHE A 56 0.62 -12.01 -3.65
C PHE A 56 2.02 -12.12 -4.24
N LEU A 57 2.62 -10.97 -4.49
CA LEU A 57 3.87 -10.81 -5.23
C LEU A 57 4.90 -10.09 -4.37
N ARG A 58 6.14 -10.55 -4.44
CA ARG A 58 7.28 -9.95 -3.77
C ARG A 58 8.39 -9.64 -4.75
N GLY A 59 9.04 -8.51 -4.58
CA GLY A 59 10.27 -8.16 -5.26
C GLY A 59 11.47 -8.84 -4.61
N TRP A 60 12.58 -8.87 -5.34
CA TRP A 60 13.87 -9.26 -4.75
C TRP A 60 14.31 -8.20 -3.73
N GLY A 61 14.68 -8.64 -2.52
CA GLY A 61 15.09 -7.75 -1.43
C GLY A 61 13.94 -7.20 -0.57
N ASP A 62 12.69 -7.57 -0.84
CA ASP A 62 11.58 -7.25 0.07
C ASP A 62 11.79 -7.88 1.45
N TYR A 63 11.72 -7.05 2.50
CA TYR A 63 11.79 -7.50 3.89
C TYR A 63 10.47 -8.13 4.36
N GLN A 64 9.34 -7.63 3.84
CA GLN A 64 8.02 -8.16 4.18
C GLN A 64 7.67 -9.35 3.28
N ARG A 65 6.66 -10.11 3.68
CA ARG A 65 6.21 -11.32 2.97
C ARG A 65 5.82 -11.02 1.51
N TYR A 66 5.18 -9.87 1.26
CA TYR A 66 4.84 -9.39 -0.07
C TYR A 66 4.75 -7.86 -0.06
N SER A 67 4.92 -7.24 -1.23
CA SER A 67 4.78 -5.79 -1.44
C SER A 67 3.64 -5.44 -2.41
N LEU A 68 3.13 -6.43 -3.15
CA LEU A 68 2.03 -6.25 -4.08
C LEU A 68 1.00 -7.38 -3.95
N LYS A 69 -0.28 -7.02 -3.87
CA LYS A 69 -1.42 -7.94 -4.02
C LYS A 69 -2.12 -7.61 -5.34
N LEU A 70 -2.25 -8.59 -6.22
CA LEU A 70 -2.94 -8.44 -7.50
C LEU A 70 -4.27 -9.19 -7.43
N THR A 71 -5.38 -8.48 -7.57
CA THR A 71 -6.74 -9.03 -7.38
C THR A 71 -7.57 -8.86 -8.64
N GLU A 72 -8.25 -9.93 -9.05
CA GLU A 72 -9.21 -9.91 -10.15
C GLU A 72 -10.42 -9.01 -9.83
N SER A 73 -10.79 -8.14 -10.77
CA SER A 73 -11.87 -7.15 -10.64
C SER A 73 -12.38 -6.74 -12.02
N GLU A 74 -13.64 -6.37 -12.15
CA GLU A 74 -14.21 -5.92 -13.44
C GLU A 74 -13.57 -4.64 -13.99
N LEU A 75 -13.02 -3.80 -13.11
CA LEU A 75 -12.36 -2.54 -13.47
C LEU A 75 -10.95 -2.48 -12.86
N PRO A 76 -9.99 -1.83 -13.56
CA PRO A 76 -8.67 -1.61 -13.01
C PRO A 76 -8.70 -0.53 -11.92
N GLY A 77 -7.78 -0.61 -10.96
CA GLY A 77 -7.66 0.42 -9.93
C GLY A 77 -6.76 0.07 -8.76
N LEU A 78 -6.65 1.01 -7.82
CA LEU A 78 -6.02 0.78 -6.52
C LEU A 78 -7.10 0.27 -5.55
N GLY A 79 -6.95 -0.96 -5.07
CA GLY A 79 -7.82 -1.50 -4.01
C GLY A 79 -7.52 -0.81 -2.69
N HIS A 80 -6.26 -0.86 -2.26
CA HIS A 80 -5.76 -0.06 -1.14
C HIS A 80 -4.24 0.13 -1.20
N LEU A 81 -3.77 1.08 -0.40
CA LEU A 81 -2.36 1.24 -0.06
C LEU A 81 -2.21 1.07 1.46
N ALA A 82 -1.38 0.12 1.88
CA ALA A 82 -1.11 -0.14 3.28
C ALA A 82 0.17 0.57 3.73
N PHE A 83 0.10 1.25 4.87
CA PHE A 83 1.26 1.82 5.54
C PHE A 83 1.64 0.95 6.72
N ARG A 84 2.95 0.75 6.91
CA ARG A 84 3.49 0.10 8.09
C ARG A 84 3.79 1.17 9.14
N ALA A 85 3.28 0.98 10.35
CA ALA A 85 3.70 1.76 11.50
C ALA A 85 5.10 1.35 12.00
N TRP A 86 5.75 2.21 12.78
CA TRP A 86 7.01 1.96 13.47
C TRP A 86 6.88 0.81 14.48
#